data_AF-A0A6G0R0C5-F1
#
_entry.id   AF-A0A6G0R0C5-F1
#
_cell.length_a   1.000
_cell.length_b   1.000
_cell.length_c   1.000
_cell.angle_alpha   90.00
_cell.angle_beta   90.00
_cell.angle_gamma   90.00
#
_symmetry.space_group_name_H-M   'P 1'
#
loop_
_entity.id
_entity.type
_entity.pdbx_description
1 polymer ?
#
loop_
_entity_poly.entity_id
_entity_poly.type
_entity_poly.pdbx_seq_one_letter_code
_entity_poly.pdbx_strand_id
1 'polypeptide(L)'
;MNQKTSKLSIKLKLKSKFAPINPLKTRRWWNWIAYAFFSRRARACTSLKSPALMRIGSMSIEDMEGFAAVVNSDHPEEELFDRPRGLIKSRDATLKRGAPVRWKFTDEGEPNLEWDPIKFDYAIPFVRTFSDDGSSTWVDAIVPGLGRCKVQRDNLEFQTADGNVSR
;
A
#
# COMPACT_ATOMS: atom_id res chain seq x y z
N MET A 1 21.46 12.58 -7.96
CA MET A 1 21.66 13.25 -6.65
C MET A 1 20.71 12.57 -5.65
N ASN A 2 21.20 11.63 -4.84
CA ASN A 2 20.35 10.82 -3.94
C ASN A 2 20.38 11.40 -2.53
N GLN A 3 19.40 12.25 -2.20
CA GLN A 3 19.22 12.76 -0.85
C GLN A 3 18.63 11.64 0.03
N LYS A 4 19.49 10.86 0.71
CA LYS A 4 19.07 9.85 1.67
C LYS A 4 18.72 10.52 3.00
N THR A 5 17.44 10.78 3.22
CA THR A 5 16.92 11.26 4.51
C THR A 5 17.06 10.13 5.55
N SER A 6 17.79 10.38 6.63
CA SER A 6 18.06 9.39 7.68
C SER A 6 17.21 9.58 8.94
N LYS A 7 16.70 10.80 9.14
CA LYS A 7 15.82 11.18 10.25
C LYS A 7 14.60 11.90 9.70
N LEU A 8 13.42 11.45 10.12
CA LEU A 8 12.14 12.05 9.75
C LEU A 8 11.28 12.13 11.02
N SER A 9 10.80 13.33 11.34
CA SER A 9 9.87 13.56 12.43
C SER A 9 8.60 14.18 11.86
N ILE A 10 7.47 13.49 12.02
CA ILE A 10 6.18 13.94 11.50
C ILE A 10 5.28 14.27 12.68
N LYS A 11 4.75 15.49 12.71
CA LYS A 11 3.71 15.90 13.64
C LYS A 11 2.37 15.79 12.93
N LEU A 12 1.55 14.83 13.33
CA LEU A 12 0.24 14.63 12.74
C LEU A 12 -0.84 15.12 13.72
N LYS A 13 -1.78 15.91 13.21
CA LYS A 13 -2.95 16.34 13.96
C LYS A 13 -4.19 15.96 13.16
N LEU A 14 -4.88 14.90 13.57
CA LEU A 14 -6.22 14.65 13.06
C LEU A 14 -7.15 15.74 13.61
N LYS A 15 -7.64 16.61 12.73
CA LYS A 15 -8.64 17.61 13.12
C LYS A 15 -9.99 16.90 13.12
N SER A 16 -10.49 16.57 14.31
CA SER A 16 -11.92 16.31 14.50
C SER A 16 -12.64 17.65 14.35
N LYS A 17 -13.03 17.98 13.13
CA LYS A 17 -13.84 19.15 12.84
C LYS A 17 -15.09 18.65 12.13
N PHE A 18 -16.17 18.49 12.90
CA PHE A 18 -17.58 18.41 12.46
C PHE A 18 -18.22 17.06 12.10
N ALA A 19 -17.75 15.94 12.63
CA ALA A 19 -18.54 14.69 12.69
C ALA A 19 -18.01 13.77 13.80
N PRO A 20 -18.83 12.87 14.39
CA PRO A 20 -18.27 11.75 15.14
C PRO A 20 -17.26 11.06 14.23
N ILE A 21 -16.02 10.96 14.71
CA ILE A 21 -14.94 10.30 13.99
C ILE A 21 -15.42 8.88 13.70
N ASN A 22 -15.60 8.53 12.43
CA ASN A 22 -15.91 7.15 12.05
C ASN A 22 -14.69 6.29 12.46
N PRO A 23 -14.82 5.37 13.43
CA PRO A 23 -13.70 4.60 13.95
C PRO A 23 -12.96 3.79 12.86
N LEU A 24 -13.68 3.37 11.82
CA LEU A 24 -13.09 2.66 10.69
C LEU A 24 -12.17 3.56 9.86
N LYS A 25 -12.48 4.86 9.75
CA LYS A 25 -11.66 5.82 9.00
C LYS A 25 -10.37 6.15 9.76
N THR A 26 -10.40 6.28 11.09
CA THR A 26 -9.18 6.49 11.88
C THR A 26 -8.27 5.29 11.87
N ARG A 27 -8.84 4.09 12.03
CA ARG A 27 -8.07 2.84 11.99
C ARG A 27 -7.36 2.68 10.66
N ARG A 28 -8.06 2.86 9.53
CA ARG A 28 -7.45 2.81 8.19
C ARG A 28 -6.29 3.81 8.05
N TRP A 29 -6.44 5.01 8.58
CA TRP A 29 -5.38 6.02 8.51
C TRP A 29 -4.15 5.65 9.36
N TRP A 30 -4.36 5.12 10.57
CA TRP A 30 -3.27 4.62 11.41
C TRP A 30 -2.56 3.42 10.77
N ASN A 31 -3.31 2.48 10.20
CA ASN A 31 -2.74 1.34 9.46
C ASN A 31 -1.90 1.80 8.27
N TRP A 32 -2.33 2.83 7.53
CA TRP A 32 -1.52 3.41 6.46
C TRP A 32 -0.21 4.03 6.97
N ILE A 33 -0.22 4.69 8.13
CA ILE A 33 1.00 5.23 8.74
C ILE A 33 1.92 4.11 9.18
N ALA A 34 1.38 3.06 9.82
CA ALA A 34 2.13 1.86 10.17
C ALA A 34 2.79 1.27 8.92
N TYR A 35 2.01 1.11 7.85
CA TYR A 35 2.51 0.57 6.59
C TYR A 35 3.64 1.41 5.99
N ALA A 36 3.42 2.72 5.85
CA ALA A 36 4.32 3.62 5.13
C ALA A 36 5.66 3.86 5.83
N PHE A 37 5.69 3.82 7.16
CA PHE A 37 6.88 4.20 7.93
C PHE A 37 7.49 3.09 8.78
N PHE A 38 6.71 2.09 9.19
CA PHE A 38 7.11 1.13 10.22
C PHE A 38 7.03 -0.33 9.78
N SER A 39 6.29 -0.65 8.72
CA SER A 39 6.19 -2.01 8.19
C SER A 39 7.56 -2.58 7.82
N ARG A 40 7.64 -3.91 7.73
CA ARG A 40 8.85 -4.59 7.23
C ARG A 40 9.26 -4.07 5.85
N ARG A 41 8.31 -3.78 4.96
CA ARG A 41 8.60 -3.18 3.64
C ARG A 41 9.21 -1.80 3.78
N ALA A 42 8.60 -0.90 4.56
CA ALA A 42 9.12 0.44 4.77
C ALA A 42 10.56 0.39 5.34
N ARG A 43 10.83 -0.51 6.27
CA ARG A 43 12.17 -0.73 6.83
C ARG A 43 13.17 -1.27 5.80
N ALA A 44 12.73 -2.09 4.85
CA ALA A 44 13.58 -2.63 3.79
C ALA A 44 13.87 -1.60 2.67
N CYS A 45 12.90 -0.74 2.37
CA CYS A 45 12.97 0.21 1.25
C CYS A 45 13.44 1.61 1.65
N THR A 46 13.50 1.94 2.94
CA THR A 46 13.89 3.28 3.42
C THR A 46 15.20 3.25 4.20
N SER A 47 15.94 4.36 4.18
CA SER A 47 17.13 4.57 5.02
C SER A 47 16.81 5.20 6.38
N LEU A 48 15.53 5.25 6.77
CA LEU A 48 15.08 5.89 8.00
C LEU A 48 15.47 5.02 9.19
N LYS A 49 16.35 5.53 10.04
CA LYS A 49 16.86 4.79 11.20
C LYS A 49 15.99 4.92 12.44
N SER A 50 15.24 6.02 12.56
CA SER A 50 14.50 6.35 13.78
C SER A 50 13.22 7.14 13.45
N PRO A 51 12.25 6.55 12.73
CA PRO A 51 10.94 7.17 12.58
C PRO A 51 10.27 7.25 13.96
N ALA A 52 9.77 8.44 14.31
CA ALA A 52 9.05 8.66 15.56
C ALA A 52 7.75 9.42 15.31
N LEU A 53 6.65 8.89 15.84
CA LEU A 53 5.35 9.57 15.87
C LEU A 53 5.26 10.39 17.15
N MET A 54 5.10 11.70 17.01
CA MET A 54 5.08 12.63 18.16
C MET A 54 3.73 13.32 18.28
N ARG A 55 3.27 13.53 19.52
CA ARG A 55 2.04 14.27 19.86
C ARG A 55 0.78 13.66 19.22
N ILE A 56 0.60 12.35 19.40
CA ILE A 56 -0.62 11.63 19.00
C ILE A 56 -1.79 12.22 19.79
N GLY A 57 -2.75 12.84 19.07
CA GLY A 57 -3.89 13.52 19.70
C GLY A 57 -4.98 12.56 20.20
N SER A 58 -5.18 11.44 19.50
CA SER A 58 -6.15 10.40 19.85
C SER A 58 -5.83 9.12 19.07
N MET A 59 -5.82 7.99 19.74
CA MET A 59 -5.71 6.64 19.18
C MET A 59 -6.48 5.71 20.11
N SER A 60 -7.44 4.94 19.60
CA SER A 60 -8.15 3.94 20.41
C SER A 60 -7.31 2.67 20.60
N ILE A 61 -7.77 1.76 21.45
CA ILE A 61 -7.11 0.45 21.62
C ILE A 61 -7.15 -0.32 20.29
N GLU A 62 -8.29 -0.30 19.61
CA GLU A 62 -8.49 -0.97 18.32
C GLU A 62 -7.62 -0.36 17.21
N ASP A 63 -7.42 0.97 17.22
CA ASP A 63 -6.48 1.64 16.33
C ASP A 63 -5.03 1.16 16.60
N MET A 64 -4.65 1.04 17.88
CA MET A 64 -3.32 0.60 18.29
C MET A 64 -3.05 -0.87 17.93
N GLU A 65 -4.05 -1.74 18.10
CA GLU A 65 -3.98 -3.15 17.70
C GLU A 65 -3.82 -3.29 16.19
N GLY A 66 -4.62 -2.56 15.39
CA GLY A 66 -4.48 -2.54 13.94
C GLY A 66 -3.12 -2.01 13.48
N PHE A 67 -2.65 -0.93 14.12
CA PHE A 67 -1.32 -0.38 13.87
C PHE A 67 -0.24 -1.43 14.16
N ALA A 68 -0.28 -2.06 15.33
CA ALA A 68 0.70 -3.06 15.75
C ALA A 68 0.69 -4.30 14.83
N ALA A 69 -0.49 -4.74 14.38
CA ALA A 69 -0.63 -5.84 13.42
C ALA A 69 0.14 -5.55 12.13
N VAL A 70 -0.05 -4.37 11.52
CA VAL A 70 0.67 -3.97 10.30
C VAL A 70 2.18 -3.83 10.53
N VAL A 71 2.62 -3.31 11.67
CA VAL A 71 4.05 -3.14 11.99
C VAL A 71 4.77 -4.49 12.13
N ASN A 72 4.12 -5.44 12.80
CA ASN A 72 4.71 -6.72 13.16
C ASN A 72 4.50 -7.80 12.11
N SER A 73 3.60 -7.59 11.14
CA SER A 73 3.30 -8.59 10.11
C SER A 73 4.43 -8.80 9.11
N ASP A 74 4.62 -10.06 8.74
CA ASP A 74 5.46 -10.49 7.63
C ASP A 74 4.84 -10.15 6.26
N HIS A 75 3.53 -9.86 6.25
CA HIS A 75 2.66 -9.64 5.08
C HIS A 75 1.85 -8.36 5.29
N PRO A 76 2.52 -7.19 5.38
CA PRO A 76 1.88 -5.95 5.82
C PRO A 76 0.88 -5.40 4.79
N GLU A 77 1.00 -5.77 3.51
CA GLU A 77 0.01 -5.40 2.50
C GLU A 77 -1.34 -6.09 2.72
N GLU A 78 -1.33 -7.38 3.03
CA GLU A 78 -2.54 -8.15 3.36
C GLU A 78 -3.23 -7.63 4.62
N GLU A 79 -2.46 -7.36 5.69
CA GLU A 79 -2.99 -6.77 6.92
C GLU A 79 -3.58 -5.38 6.71
N LEU A 80 -2.94 -4.55 5.88
CA LEU A 80 -3.39 -3.19 5.61
C LEU A 80 -4.78 -3.15 4.98
N PHE A 81 -5.10 -4.13 4.13
CA PHE A 81 -6.35 -4.18 3.37
C PHE A 81 -7.30 -5.28 3.81
N ASP A 82 -6.99 -5.99 4.90
CA ASP A 82 -7.76 -7.12 5.41
C ASP A 82 -8.03 -8.17 4.32
N ARG A 83 -6.95 -8.61 3.66
CA ARG A 83 -7.01 -9.58 2.55
C ARG A 83 -6.34 -10.89 2.93
N PRO A 84 -6.87 -12.03 2.46
CA PRO A 84 -6.24 -13.31 2.68
C PRO A 84 -4.88 -13.38 1.98
N ARG A 85 -4.03 -14.26 2.49
CA ARG A 85 -2.70 -14.48 1.92
C ARG A 85 -2.81 -15.12 0.54
N GLY A 86 -2.10 -14.54 -0.44
CA GLY A 86 -1.98 -15.10 -1.78
C GLY A 86 -1.05 -16.30 -1.86
N LEU A 87 -1.15 -17.07 -2.94
CA LEU A 87 -0.22 -18.16 -3.25
C LEU A 87 1.13 -17.62 -3.73
N ILE A 88 1.13 -16.48 -4.42
CA ILE A 88 2.33 -15.82 -4.90
C ILE A 88 2.80 -14.79 -3.87
N LYS A 89 4.09 -14.84 -3.53
CA LYS A 89 4.70 -13.87 -2.60
C LYS A 89 4.64 -12.46 -3.16
N SER A 90 4.27 -11.51 -2.31
CA SER A 90 4.26 -10.07 -2.60
C SER A 90 5.61 -9.62 -3.18
N ARG A 91 5.58 -8.98 -4.34
CA ARG A 91 6.78 -8.59 -5.11
C ARG A 91 6.57 -7.29 -5.87
N ASP A 92 7.67 -6.68 -6.27
CA ASP A 92 7.65 -5.39 -6.96
C ASP A 92 7.65 -5.62 -8.47
N ALA A 93 6.91 -4.78 -9.18
CA ALA A 93 6.80 -4.79 -10.62
C ALA A 93 6.78 -3.36 -11.16
N THR A 94 7.07 -3.25 -12.46
CA THR A 94 6.76 -2.08 -13.25
C THR A 94 5.43 -2.33 -13.96
N LEU A 95 4.46 -1.44 -13.76
CA LEU A 95 3.22 -1.45 -14.54
C LEU A 95 3.47 -0.79 -15.89
N LYS A 96 3.09 -1.48 -16.98
CA LYS A 96 3.26 -1.00 -18.35
C LYS A 96 2.50 0.32 -18.60
N ARG A 97 3.06 1.17 -19.46
CA ARG A 97 2.40 2.38 -19.97
C ARG A 97 1.05 2.02 -20.61
N GLY A 98 0.03 2.84 -20.34
CA GLY A 98 -1.31 2.68 -20.92
C GLY A 98 -2.12 1.51 -20.34
N ALA A 99 -1.58 0.77 -19.37
CA ALA A 99 -2.29 -0.31 -18.70
C ALA A 99 -3.51 0.23 -17.92
N PRO A 100 -4.66 -0.46 -18.00
CA PRO A 100 -5.85 -0.07 -17.23
C PRO A 100 -5.65 -0.35 -15.74
N VAL A 101 -5.94 0.65 -14.90
CA VAL A 101 -5.88 0.55 -13.44
C VAL A 101 -7.27 0.77 -12.83
N ARG A 102 -7.77 -0.23 -12.11
CA ARG A 102 -9.00 -0.11 -11.33
C ARG A 102 -8.64 0.45 -9.96
N TRP A 103 -9.03 1.69 -9.71
CA TRP A 103 -8.62 2.47 -8.54
C TRP A 103 -9.75 2.68 -7.53
N LYS A 104 -10.99 2.54 -7.97
CA LYS A 104 -12.18 2.75 -7.13
C LYS A 104 -12.74 1.41 -6.66
N PHE A 105 -13.00 1.35 -5.36
CA PHE A 105 -13.55 0.17 -4.69
C PHE A 105 -14.88 0.54 -4.02
N THR A 106 -15.75 -0.45 -3.87
CA THR A 106 -16.97 -0.37 -3.07
C THR A 106 -16.63 -0.45 -1.57
N ASP A 107 -17.63 -0.25 -0.72
CA ASP A 107 -17.43 -0.32 0.74
C ASP A 107 -17.08 -1.75 1.20
N GLU A 108 -17.47 -2.76 0.41
CA GLU A 108 -17.11 -4.18 0.59
C GLU A 108 -15.66 -4.48 0.14
N GLY A 109 -14.95 -3.51 -0.41
CA GLY A 109 -13.55 -3.66 -0.83
C GLY A 109 -13.36 -4.36 -2.17
N GLU A 110 -14.41 -4.45 -2.98
CA GLU A 110 -14.41 -4.98 -4.34
C GLU A 110 -14.31 -3.85 -5.38
N PRO A 111 -13.70 -4.07 -6.55
CA PRO A 111 -13.53 -3.01 -7.54
C PRO A 111 -14.89 -2.58 -8.10
N ASN A 112 -15.15 -1.27 -8.12
CA ASN A 112 -16.36 -0.73 -8.73
C ASN A 112 -16.22 -0.75 -10.26
N LEU A 113 -17.01 -1.60 -10.92
CA LEU A 113 -16.94 -1.84 -12.37
C LEU A 113 -17.70 -0.80 -13.21
N GLU A 114 -18.50 0.07 -12.59
CA GLU A 114 -19.19 1.16 -13.28
C GLU A 114 -18.24 2.31 -13.62
N TRP A 115 -17.06 2.34 -13.00
CA TRP A 115 -16.06 3.38 -13.20
C TRP A 115 -14.98 2.92 -14.16
N ASP A 116 -14.73 3.75 -15.16
CA ASP A 116 -13.69 3.47 -16.15
C ASP A 116 -12.31 3.35 -15.48
N PRO A 117 -11.52 2.34 -15.87
CA PRO A 117 -10.13 2.27 -15.46
C PRO A 117 -9.36 3.49 -15.94
N ILE A 118 -8.53 4.04 -15.07
CA ILE A 118 -7.59 5.10 -15.47
C ILE A 118 -6.40 4.49 -16.18
N LYS A 119 -5.73 5.30 -16.99
CA LYS A 119 -4.50 4.94 -17.70
C LYS A 119 -3.47 6.03 -17.49
N PHE A 120 -2.21 5.64 -17.45
CA PHE A 120 -1.09 6.55 -17.32
C PHE A 120 -0.24 6.51 -18.60
N ASP A 121 0.20 7.68 -19.05
CA ASP A 121 1.02 7.81 -20.26
C ASP A 121 2.49 7.44 -20.05
N TYR A 122 2.83 6.94 -18.87
CA TYR A 122 4.16 6.48 -18.48
C TYR A 122 4.06 5.13 -17.75
N ALA A 123 5.15 4.37 -17.75
CA ALA A 123 5.27 3.15 -16.95
C ALA A 123 5.44 3.52 -15.46
N ILE A 124 4.82 2.76 -14.57
CA ILE A 124 4.85 3.03 -13.12
C ILE A 124 5.74 2.00 -12.43
N PRO A 125 6.95 2.37 -11.97
CA PRO A 125 7.81 1.46 -11.23
C PRO A 125 7.33 1.27 -9.78
N PHE A 126 7.87 0.25 -9.10
CA PHE A 126 7.64 -0.02 -7.68
C PHE A 126 6.19 -0.31 -7.30
N VAL A 127 5.39 -0.82 -8.25
CA VAL A 127 4.05 -1.34 -7.98
C VAL A 127 4.19 -2.62 -7.18
N ARG A 128 3.59 -2.65 -5.99
CA ARG A 128 3.70 -3.78 -5.06
C ARG A 128 2.47 -4.67 -5.20
N THR A 129 2.64 -5.91 -5.67
CA THR A 129 1.54 -6.89 -5.68
C THR A 129 1.38 -7.57 -4.32
N PHE A 130 0.16 -8.00 -4.00
CA PHE A 130 -0.16 -8.77 -2.80
C PHE A 130 -1.44 -9.59 -3.00
N SER A 131 -1.72 -10.56 -2.12
CA SER A 131 -2.89 -11.45 -2.24
C SER A 131 -3.08 -12.11 -3.62
N ASP A 132 -1.97 -12.34 -4.34
CA ASP A 132 -2.00 -12.90 -5.68
C ASP A 132 -2.19 -14.42 -5.61
N ASP A 133 -3.28 -14.92 -6.19
CA ASP A 133 -3.62 -16.35 -6.29
C ASP A 133 -2.86 -17.09 -7.40
N GLY A 134 -2.08 -16.38 -8.22
CA GLY A 134 -1.30 -16.93 -9.32
C GLY A 134 -2.09 -17.25 -10.58
N SER A 135 -3.42 -17.08 -10.60
CA SER A 135 -4.26 -17.46 -11.75
C SER A 135 -5.22 -16.35 -12.20
N SER A 136 -5.69 -15.49 -11.28
CA SER A 136 -6.57 -14.38 -11.61
C SER A 136 -5.91 -13.40 -12.59
N THR A 137 -6.70 -12.90 -13.54
CA THR A 137 -6.25 -11.85 -14.48
C THR A 137 -5.96 -10.54 -13.75
N TRP A 138 -6.77 -10.20 -12.74
CA TRP A 138 -6.65 -8.96 -11.98
C TRP A 138 -6.03 -9.22 -10.60
N VAL A 139 -4.89 -8.58 -10.35
CA VAL A 139 -4.10 -8.75 -9.14
C VAL A 139 -4.25 -7.52 -8.25
N ASP A 140 -4.38 -7.71 -6.94
CA ASP A 140 -4.34 -6.62 -5.97
C ASP A 140 -2.92 -6.02 -5.92
N ALA A 141 -2.84 -4.70 -6.00
CA ALA A 141 -1.57 -3.99 -5.99
C ALA A 141 -1.66 -2.64 -5.27
N ILE A 142 -0.51 -2.17 -4.75
CA ILE A 142 -0.33 -0.79 -4.29
C ILE A 142 0.43 -0.05 -5.38
N VAL A 143 -0.25 0.90 -6.01
CA VAL A 143 0.33 1.78 -7.04
C VAL A 143 0.83 3.07 -6.36
N PRO A 144 2.12 3.43 -6.51
CA PRO A 144 2.66 4.66 -5.95
C PRO A 144 1.84 5.89 -6.37
N GLY A 145 1.49 6.72 -5.39
CA GLY A 145 0.65 7.90 -5.60
C GLY A 145 -0.86 7.63 -5.63
N LEU A 146 -1.29 6.37 -5.73
CA LEU A 146 -2.72 6.00 -5.79
C LEU A 146 -3.19 5.15 -4.60
N GLY A 147 -2.32 4.29 -4.05
CA GLY A 147 -2.71 3.34 -3.02
C GLY A 147 -3.24 2.03 -3.63
N ARG A 148 -4.26 1.42 -3.00
CA ARG A 148 -4.80 0.12 -3.45
C ARG A 148 -5.43 0.25 -4.83
N CYS A 149 -5.10 -0.70 -5.71
CA CYS A 149 -5.63 -0.82 -7.05
C CYS A 149 -5.76 -2.30 -7.43
N LYS A 150 -6.55 -2.60 -8.47
CA LYS A 150 -6.46 -3.84 -9.23
C LYS A 150 -5.80 -3.54 -10.58
N VAL A 151 -4.82 -4.35 -10.95
CA VAL A 151 -4.08 -4.25 -12.22
C VAL A 151 -4.06 -5.60 -12.92
N GLN A 152 -3.95 -5.60 -14.25
CA GLN A 152 -3.88 -6.85 -15.01
C GLN A 152 -2.49 -7.47 -14.91
N ARG A 153 -2.44 -8.79 -14.70
CA ARG A 153 -1.21 -9.58 -14.57
C ARG A 153 -0.25 -9.37 -15.74
N ASP A 154 -0.77 -9.43 -16.97
CA ASP A 154 0.04 -9.34 -18.19
C ASP A 154 0.64 -7.94 -18.43
N ASN A 155 0.16 -6.95 -17.67
CA ASN A 155 0.68 -5.59 -17.67
C ASN A 155 1.74 -5.34 -16.58
N LEU A 156 2.13 -6.37 -15.83
CA LEU A 156 3.17 -6.29 -14.81
C LEU A 156 4.47 -6.90 -15.30
N GLU A 157 5.52 -6.10 -15.26
CA GLU A 157 6.90 -6.52 -15.52
C GLU A 157 7.61 -6.68 -14.17
N PHE A 158 7.75 -7.92 -13.71
CA PHE A 158 8.41 -8.22 -12.44
C PHE A 158 9.93 -8.04 -12.58
N GLN A 159 10.54 -7.40 -11.59
CA GLN A 159 12.00 -7.31 -11.54
C GLN A 159 12.57 -8.70 -11.26
N THR A 160 13.41 -9.20 -12.16
CA THR A 160 14.23 -10.39 -11.92
C THR A 160 15.36 -10.05 -10.94
N ALA A 161 15.78 -11.03 -10.13
CA ALA A 161 16.89 -10.85 -9.19
C ALA A 161 18.22 -10.43 -9.87
N ASP A 162 18.31 -10.58 -11.20
CA ASP A 162 19.52 -10.33 -11.99
C ASP A 162 19.43 -9.14 -12.97
N GLY A 163 18.41 -8.27 -12.84
CA GLY A 163 18.34 -7.04 -13.67
C GLY A 163 18.11 -7.27 -15.18
N ASN A 164 17.89 -8.50 -15.62
CA ASN A 164 17.53 -8.80 -17.01
C ASN A 164 16.01 -8.95 -17.15
N VAL A 165 15.41 -7.99 -17.86
CA VAL A 165 14.00 -8.02 -18.26
C VAL A 165 13.77 -9.24 -19.15
N SER A 166 12.92 -10.16 -18.71
CA SER A 166 12.41 -11.22 -19.58
C SER A 166 11.50 -10.59 -20.62
N ARG A 167 11.91 -10.67 -21.89
CA ARG A 167 11.13 -10.26 -23.07
C ARG A 167 9.90 -11.15 -23.25
#